data_AF-A0A2G6H1J2-F1
#
_entry.id   AF-A0A2G6H1J2-F1
#
_cell.length_a   1.000
_cell.length_b   1.000
_cell.length_c   1.000
_cell.angle_alpha   90.00
_cell.angle_beta   90.00
_cell.angle_gamma   90.00
#
_symmetry.space_group_name_H-M   'P 1'
#
loop_
_entity.id
_entity.type
_entity.pdbx_description
1 polymer ?
#
loop_
_entity_poly.entity_id
_entity_poly.type
_entity_poly.pdbx_seq_one_letter_code
_entity_poly.pdbx_strand_id
1 'polypeptide(L)' 'MYYLIIETMDMRRCIDMSETDCYREGMVFDCSLGMVFEDKTFVRDVGIRCKSNPGPIIPASVYCD' A
#
# COMPACT_ATOMS: atom_id res chain seq x y z
N MET A 1 8.31 -4.19 10.65
CA MET A 1 7.52 -2.96 10.32
C MET A 1 6.57 -3.29 9.18
N TYR A 2 5.36 -2.71 9.12
CA TYR A 2 4.37 -3.01 8.08
C TYR A 2 4.34 -1.93 7.00
N TYR A 3 4.24 -2.36 5.75
CA TYR A 3 4.29 -1.51 4.57
C TYR A 3 3.08 -1.77 3.68
N LEU A 4 2.46 -0.70 3.21
CA LEU A 4 1.38 -0.76 2.25
C LEU A 4 1.91 -0.39 0.86
N ILE A 5 1.73 -1.28 -0.10
CA ILE A 5 2.31 -1.17 -1.44
C ILE A 5 1.22 -1.26 -2.48
N ILE A 6 1.23 -0.36 -3.44
CA ILE A 6 0.41 -0.46 -4.66
C ILE A 6 1.29 -0.89 -5.83
N GLU A 7 0.75 -1.77 -6.67
CA GLU A 7 1.37 -2.15 -7.94
C GLU A 7 0.70 -1.37 -9.07
N THR A 8 1.44 -0.45 -9.66
CA THR A 8 1.04 0.24 -10.90
C THR A 8 1.75 -0.42 -12.07
N MET A 9 1.21 -0.29 -13.30
CA MET A 9 1.71 -1.00 -14.50
C MET A 9 3.23 -0.92 -14.70
N ASP A 10 3.87 0.16 -14.23
CA ASP A 10 5.30 0.38 -14.42
C ASP A 10 6.14 0.25 -13.13
N MET A 11 5.50 0.17 -11.95
CA MET A 11 6.23 0.27 -10.67
C MET A 11 5.42 -0.16 -9.44
N ARG A 12 6.10 -0.82 -8.49
CA ARG A 12 5.62 -1.01 -7.11
C ARG A 12 5.98 0.20 -6.25
N ARG A 13 5.01 0.76 -5.54
CA ARG A 13 5.20 1.95 -4.71
C ARG A 13 4.75 1.71 -3.27
N CYS A 14 5.64 1.97 -2.32
CA CYS A 14 5.30 2.02 -0.91
C CYS A 14 4.62 3.36 -0.59
N ILE A 15 3.35 3.29 -0.21
CA ILE A 15 2.50 4.48 0.00
C ILE A 15 2.23 4.79 1.47
N ASP A 16 2.48 3.84 2.37
CA ASP A 16 2.40 4.05 3.81
C ASP A 16 3.28 3.05 4.58
N MET A 17 3.66 3.42 5.80
CA MET A 17 4.40 2.55 6.73
C MET A 17 3.92 2.71 8.16
N SER A 18 3.87 1.61 8.91
CA SER A 18 3.40 1.59 10.28
C SER A 18 4.16 0.54 11.10
N GLU A 19 4.41 0.79 12.38
CA GLU A 19 4.97 -0.20 13.30
C GLU A 19 3.97 -1.32 13.62
N THR A 20 2.67 -1.04 13.47
CA THR A 20 1.58 -1.98 13.74
C THR A 20 0.80 -2.29 12.48
N ASP A 21 0.23 -3.50 12.42
CA ASP A 21 -0.61 -3.90 11.31
C ASP A 21 -2.00 -3.23 11.36
N CYS A 22 -2.10 -2.06 10.75
CA CYS A 22 -3.32 -1.24 10.77
C CYS A 22 -4.09 -1.24 9.44
N TYR A 23 -3.58 -1.91 8.40
CA TYR A 23 -4.11 -1.81 7.04
C TYR A 23 -5.35 -2.69 6.82
N ARG A 24 -6.43 -2.13 6.29
CA ARG A 24 -7.71 -2.82 6.09
C ARG A 24 -8.37 -2.39 4.78
N GLU A 25 -9.27 -3.24 4.29
CA GLU A 25 -10.07 -2.98 3.10
C GLU A 25 -10.81 -1.64 3.19
N GLY A 26 -10.80 -0.88 2.08
CA GLY A 26 -11.52 0.38 1.93
C GLY A 26 -10.88 1.59 2.60
N MET A 27 -9.72 1.43 3.25
CA MET A 27 -8.97 2.54 3.85
C MET A 27 -8.48 3.54 2.80
N VAL A 28 -8.25 4.78 3.24
CA VAL A 28 -7.93 5.91 2.36
C VAL A 28 -6.52 6.42 2.64
N PHE A 29 -5.65 6.37 1.63
CA PHE A 29 -4.23 6.72 1.75
C PHE A 29 -3.80 7.77 0.73
N ASP A 30 -2.64 8.38 0.95
CA ASP A 30 -1.96 9.18 -0.06
C ASP A 30 -1.13 8.27 -0.96
N CYS A 31 -1.53 8.11 -2.22
CA CYS A 31 -0.89 7.20 -3.17
C CYS A 31 0.34 7.80 -3.87
N SER A 32 0.80 8.97 -3.44
CA SER A 32 1.86 9.73 -4.10
C SER A 32 3.28 9.30 -3.70
N LEU A 33 3.43 8.66 -2.54
CA LEU A 33 4.73 8.23 -2.03
C LEU A 33 5.28 7.04 -2.82
N GLY A 34 6.57 7.10 -3.13
CA GLY A 34 7.28 6.04 -3.84
C GLY A 34 8.66 5.87 -3.22
N MET A 35 8.76 5.02 -2.21
CA MET A 35 10.05 4.49 -1.77
C MET A 35 10.39 3.20 -2.53
N VAL A 36 11.68 2.97 -2.73
CA VAL A 36 12.21 1.73 -3.30
C VAL A 36 11.88 0.58 -2.35
N PHE A 37 11.32 -0.49 -2.91
CA PHE A 37 10.95 -1.70 -2.19
C PHE A 37 11.95 -2.81 -2.52
N GLU A 38 12.73 -3.26 -1.54
CA GLU A 38 13.56 -4.46 -1.62
C GLU A 38 13.34 -5.30 -0.35
N ASP A 39 13.29 -6.63 -0.53
CA ASP A 39 13.26 -7.71 0.48
C ASP A 39 12.28 -7.58 1.66
N LYS A 40 10.97 -7.84 1.43
CA LYS A 40 9.97 -7.93 2.51
C LYS A 40 9.08 -9.16 2.41
N THR A 41 8.57 -9.61 3.55
CA THR A 41 7.65 -10.77 3.65
C THR A 41 6.23 -10.34 3.33
N PHE A 42 5.58 -11.02 2.38
CA PHE A 42 4.18 -10.78 2.05
C PHE A 42 3.26 -11.20 3.19
N VAL A 43 2.25 -10.38 3.50
CA VAL A 43 1.24 -10.66 4.54
C VAL A 43 -0.12 -10.94 3.94
N ARG A 44 -0.70 -9.97 3.20
CA ARG A 44 -2.03 -10.08 2.57
C ARG A 44 -2.26 -9.01 1.51
N ASP A 45 -3.27 -9.22 0.68
CA ASP A 45 -3.81 -8.19 -0.21
C ASP A 45 -4.98 -7.44 0.44
N VAL A 46 -5.12 -6.17 0.10
CA VAL A 46 -6.21 -5.28 0.49
C VAL A 46 -6.53 -4.32 -0.66
N GLY A 47 -7.76 -3.86 -0.74
CA GLY A 47 -8.18 -2.75 -1.59
C GLY A 47 -8.21 -1.44 -0.81
N ILE A 48 -7.66 -0.37 -1.37
CA ILE A 48 -7.64 0.97 -0.76
C ILE A 48 -8.20 2.03 -1.71
N ARG A 49 -8.38 3.26 -1.21
CA ARG A 49 -8.73 4.42 -2.03
C ARG A 49 -7.65 5.50 -1.90
N CYS A 50 -7.37 6.21 -2.99
CA CYS A 50 -6.47 7.36 -2.95
C CYS A 50 -7.21 8.62 -2.51
N LYS A 51 -6.62 9.40 -1.60
CA LYS A 51 -7.15 10.72 -1.18
C LYS A 51 -7.32 11.68 -2.37
N SER A 52 -6.34 11.69 -3.27
CA SER A 52 -6.27 12.60 -4.43
C SER A 52 -7.30 12.30 -5.52
N ASN A 53 -7.80 11.07 -5.58
CA ASN A 53 -8.83 10.65 -6.52
C ASN A 53 -9.75 9.64 -5.84
N PRO A 54 -10.91 10.07 -5.29
CA PRO A 54 -11.83 9.21 -4.55
C PRO A 54 -12.60 8.21 -5.44
N GLY A 55 -11.99 7.79 -6.54
CA GLY A 55 -12.51 6.86 -7.54
C GLY A 55 -12.48 5.39 -7.06
N PRO A 56 -12.15 4.44 -7.97
CA PRO A 56 -12.27 3.02 -7.68
C PRO A 56 -11.30 2.56 -6.59
N ILE A 57 -11.65 1.42 -5.98
CA ILE A 57 -10.74 0.71 -5.06
C ILE A 57 -9.54 0.24 -5.87
N ILE A 58 -8.34 0.53 -5.37
CA ILE A 58 -7.06 0.18 -5.96
C ILE A 58 -6.49 -1.01 -5.19
N PRO A 59 -6.03 -2.06 -5.89
CA PRO A 59 -5.37 -3.19 -5.23
C PRO A 59 -4.05 -2.72 -4.60
N ALA A 60 -3.83 -3.16 -3.36
CA ALA A 60 -2.62 -2.96 -2.60
C ALA A 60 -2.26 -4.25 -1.84
N SER A 61 -0.99 -4.38 -1.50
CA SER A 61 -0.45 -5.51 -0.76
C SER A 61 0.27 -5.01 0.49
N VAL A 62 0.07 -5.74 1.58
CA VAL A 62 0.71 -5.50 2.86
C VAL A 62 1.92 -6.41 2.96
N TYR A 63 3.06 -5.81 3.28
CA TYR A 63 4.30 -6.52 3.57
C TYR A 63 4.78 -6.22 4.99
N CYS A 64 5.52 -7.15 5.59
CA CYS A 64 6.26 -6.92 6.82
C CYS A 64 7.76 -7.15 6.60
N ASP A 65 8.56 -6.27 7.19
CA ASP A 65 9.94 -6.53 7.56
C ASP A 65 9.97 -7.15 8.95
#